data_AF-A0A951ECP8-F1
#
_entry.id   AF-A0A951ECP8-F1
#
_cell.length_a   1.000
_cell.length_b   1.000
_cell.length_c   1.000
_cell.angle_alpha   90.00
_cell.angle_beta   90.00
_cell.angle_gamma   90.00
#
_symmetry.space_group_name_H-M   'P 1'
#
loop_
_entity.id
_entity.type
_entity.pdbx_description
1 polymer ?
#
loop_
_entity_poly.entity_id
_entity_poly.type
_entity_poly.pdbx_seq_one_letter_code
_entity_poly.pdbx_strand_id
1 'polypeptide(L)' 'KVRAYLLERYGIEIAGGFGPLAGTVFRVGIMGPFADESSVEMFLGAFEEALRANGAAH' A
#
# COMPACT_ATOMS: atom_id res chain seq x y z
N LYS A 1 -2.00 9.80 -3.86
CA LYS A 1 -3.02 9.18 -4.74
C LYS A 1 -3.10 7.67 -4.51
N VAL A 2 -2.03 6.90 -4.69
CA VAL A 2 -1.99 5.45 -4.33
C VAL A 2 -2.48 5.16 -2.90
N ARG A 3 -1.95 5.87 -1.89
CA ARG A 3 -2.38 5.72 -0.48
C ARG A 3 -3.88 6.00 -0.27
N ALA A 4 -4.42 7.02 -0.96
CA ALA A 4 -5.84 7.36 -0.86
C ALA A 4 -6.71 6.29 -1.52
N TYR A 5 -6.29 5.77 -2.69
CA TYR A 5 -6.96 4.68 -3.38
C TYR A 5 -7.10 3.42 -2.50
N LEU A 6 -6.01 3.01 -1.85
CA LEU A 6 -6.00 1.86 -0.94
C LEU A 6 -6.97 2.05 0.24
N LEU A 7 -6.96 3.23 0.84
CA LEU A 7 -7.83 3.54 1.97
C LEU A 7 -9.30 3.59 1.55
N GLU A 8 -9.62 4.30 0.46
CA GLU A 8 -10.99 4.52 0.01
C GLU A 8 -11.64 3.25 -0.57
N ARG A 9 -10.87 2.38 -1.24
CA ARG A 9 -11.41 1.22 -1.94
C ARG A 9 -11.29 -0.09 -1.16
N TYR A 10 -10.26 -0.23 -0.32
CA TYR A 10 -9.99 -1.47 0.42
C TYR A 10 -9.94 -1.27 1.94
N GLY A 11 -10.02 -0.03 2.43
CA GLY A 11 -9.83 0.25 3.86
C GLY A 11 -8.39 0.01 4.34
N ILE A 12 -7.41 -0.04 3.42
CA ILE A 12 -6.01 -0.32 3.76
C ILE A 12 -5.26 0.98 3.94
N GLU A 13 -4.72 1.19 5.15
CA GLU A 13 -3.85 2.31 5.46
C GLU A 13 -2.37 1.92 5.35
N ILE A 14 -1.60 2.70 4.58
CA ILE A 14 -0.13 2.62 4.53
C ILE A 14 0.49 3.99 4.76
N ALA A 15 1.75 4.01 5.21
CA ALA A 15 2.48 5.24 5.45
C ALA A 15 3.44 5.57 4.29
N GLY A 16 3.80 6.85 4.17
CA GLY A 16 4.95 7.26 3.36
C GLY A 16 6.27 7.14 4.15
N GLY A 17 7.39 7.32 3.45
CA GLY A 17 8.67 7.61 4.09
C GLY A 17 8.63 8.94 4.85
N PHE A 18 9.62 9.14 5.74
CA PHE A 18 9.80 10.35 6.54
C PHE A 18 11.24 10.84 6.40
N GLY A 19 11.47 12.12 6.71
CA GLY A 19 12.79 12.74 6.61
C GLY A 19 13.36 12.61 5.20
N PRO A 20 14.60 12.09 5.03
CA PRO A 20 15.22 11.90 3.71
C PRO A 20 14.44 10.99 2.75
N LEU A 21 13.52 10.17 3.26
CA LEU A 21 12.70 9.24 2.47
C LEU A 21 11.28 9.78 2.20
N ALA A 22 10.98 11.02 2.59
CA ALA A 22 9.67 11.61 2.36
C ALA A 22 9.35 11.68 0.86
N GLY A 23 8.26 11.02 0.46
CA GLY A 23 7.78 11.00 -0.94
C GLY A 23 8.48 9.99 -1.85
N THR A 24 9.51 9.27 -1.38
CA THR A 24 10.26 8.32 -2.22
C THR A 24 9.91 6.86 -1.98
N VAL A 25 9.37 6.53 -0.80
CA VAL A 25 9.03 5.15 -0.43
C VAL A 25 7.64 5.05 0.21
N PHE A 26 7.08 3.85 0.13
CA PHE A 26 5.95 3.41 0.94
C PHE A 26 6.45 2.58 2.12
N ARG A 27 5.75 2.67 3.25
CA ARG A 27 5.95 1.82 4.42
C ARG A 27 4.67 1.05 4.68
N VAL A 28 4.79 -0.26 4.66
CA VAL A 28 3.70 -1.21 4.87
C VAL A 28 3.98 -1.94 6.18
N GLY A 29 3.09 -1.79 7.15
CA GLY A 29 3.18 -2.49 8.42
C GLY A 29 2.42 -3.81 8.35
N ILE A 30 3.08 -4.90 8.70
CA ILE A 30 2.47 -6.23 8.81
C ILE A 30 2.58 -6.64 10.27
N MET A 31 1.45 -6.63 10.98
CA MET A 31 1.40 -6.73 12.44
C MET A 31 0.12 -7.41 12.91
N GLY A 32 0.22 -8.13 14.04
CA GLY A 32 -0.94 -8.68 14.72
C GLY A 32 -1.73 -9.68 13.86
N PRO A 33 -3.07 -9.60 13.84
CA PRO A 33 -3.92 -10.54 13.09
C PRO A 33 -3.72 -10.54 11.57
N PHE A 34 -3.03 -9.53 11.02
CA PHE A 34 -2.74 -9.42 9.57
C PHE A 34 -1.31 -9.87 9.23
N ALA A 35 -0.58 -10.42 10.19
CA ALA A 35 0.76 -10.96 9.99
C ALA A 35 0.73 -12.40 9.46
N ASP A 36 0.04 -12.59 8.33
CA ASP A 36 -0.16 -13.85 7.65
C ASP A 36 -0.05 -13.68 6.12
N GLU A 37 0.18 -14.78 5.42
CA GLU A 37 0.41 -14.79 3.97
C GLU A 37 -0.81 -14.28 3.18
N SER A 38 -2.03 -14.65 3.59
CA SER A 38 -3.25 -14.27 2.88
C SER A 38 -3.50 -12.75 2.92
N SER A 39 -3.20 -12.13 4.06
CA SER A 39 -3.24 -10.68 4.23
C SER A 39 -2.21 -9.98 3.33
N VAL A 40 -1.01 -10.56 3.19
CA VAL A 40 0.04 -10.03 2.30
C VAL A 40 -0.39 -10.14 0.83
N GLU A 41 -0.93 -11.28 0.40
CA GLU A 41 -1.40 -11.49 -0.97
C GLU A 41 -2.52 -10.52 -1.34
N MET A 42 -3.50 -10.33 -0.43
CA MET A 42 -4.59 -9.37 -0.62
C MET A 42 -4.04 -7.94 -0.75
N PHE A 43 -3.09 -7.56 0.09
CA PHE A 43 -2.43 -6.27 0.01
C PHE A 43 -1.69 -6.08 -1.33
N LEU A 44 -0.93 -7.08 -1.79
CA LEU A 44 -0.17 -6.98 -3.04
C LEU A 44 -1.09 -6.77 -4.25
N GLY A 45 -2.20 -7.49 -4.32
CA GLY A 45 -3.19 -7.31 -5.39
C GLY A 45 -3.83 -5.91 -5.37
N ALA A 46 -4.26 -5.44 -4.19
CA ALA A 46 -4.79 -4.09 -4.03
C ALA A 46 -3.76 -3.01 -4.36
N PHE A 47 -2.49 -3.24 -4.00
CA PHE A 47 -1.38 -2.33 -4.26
C PHE A 47 -1.05 -2.23 -5.75
N GLU A 48 -1.05 -3.36 -6.47
CA GLU A 48 -0.90 -3.38 -7.92
C GLU A 48 -2.02 -2.59 -8.61
N GLU A 49 -3.28 -2.82 -8.24
CA GLU A 49 -4.43 -2.08 -8.80
C GLU A 49 -4.28 -0.57 -8.53
N ALA A 50 -3.90 -0.21 -7.30
CA ALA A 50 -3.67 1.18 -6.91
C ALA A 50 -2.54 1.84 -7.72
N LEU A 51 -1.43 1.12 -7.96
CA LEU A 51 -0.33 1.61 -8.78
C LEU A 51 -0.76 1.85 -10.24
N ARG A 52 -1.44 0.87 -10.85
CA ARG A 52 -1.95 0.96 -12.23
C ARG A 52 -2.95 2.10 -12.38
N ALA A 53 -3.91 2.23 -11.47
CA ALA A 53 -4.90 3.31 -11.47
C ALA A 53 -4.27 4.71 -11.35
N ASN A 54 -3.04 4.80 -10.85
CA ASN A 54 -2.30 6.03 -10.65
C ASN A 54 -1.14 6.23 -11.64
N GLY A 55 -1.14 5.48 -12.75
CA GLY A 55 -0.25 5.71 -13.89
C GLY A 55 1.15 5.09 -13.75
N ALA A 56 1.36 4.18 -12.80
CA ALA A 56 2.55 3.35 -12.80
C ALA A 56 2.40 2.27 -13.89
N ALA A 57 3.39 2.18 -14.78
CA ALA A 57 3.49 1.10 -15.76
C ALA A 57 3.97 -0.19 -15.08
N HIS A 58 3.43 -1.34 -15.50
CA HIS A 58 3.91 -2.66 -15.10
C HIS A 58 5.16 -3.04 -15.90
#